data_AF-A0A368EZC2-F1
#
_entry.id   AF-A0A368EZC2-F1
#
_cell.length_a   1.000
_cell.length_b   1.000
_cell.length_c   1.000
_cell.angle_alpha   90.00
_cell.angle_beta   90.00
_cell.angle_gamma   90.00
#
_symmetry.space_group_name_H-M   'P 1'
#
loop_
_entity.id
_entity.type
_entity.pdbx_description
1 polymer ?
#
loop_
_entity_poly.entity_id
_entity_poly.type
_entity_poly.pdbx_seq_one_letter_code
_entity_poly.pdbx_strand_id
1 'polypeptide(L)' 'VEKWFQIFNVSAPLVCASVLHSYDPGYKLRVQHTHCYSDHDDAGHFYNDTTPETAEYEGWFTAAEKIYRIDEI' A
#
# COMPACT_ATOMS: atom_id res chain seq x y z
N VAL A 1 15.30 -9.82 -3.05
CA VAL A 1 14.92 -8.41 -3.35
C VAL A 1 15.18 -7.51 -2.15
N GLU A 2 14.84 -7.94 -0.93
CA GLU A 2 14.99 -7.13 0.29
C GLU A 2 16.35 -6.45 0.48
N LYS A 3 17.46 -7.14 0.16
CA LYS A 3 18.82 -6.56 0.23
C LYS A 3 19.05 -5.34 -0.68
N TRP A 4 18.15 -5.10 -1.63
CA TRP A 4 18.17 -3.94 -2.53
C TRP A 4 17.25 -2.81 -2.06
N PHE A 5 16.21 -3.13 -1.29
CA PHE A 5 15.29 -2.12 -0.79
C PHE A 5 15.97 -1.23 0.25
N GLN A 6 15.68 0.05 0.16
CA GLN A 6 16.00 1.01 1.21
C GLN A 6 14.76 1.15 2.09
N ILE A 7 14.90 0.80 3.36
CA ILE A 7 13.81 0.81 4.33
C ILE A 7 13.94 2.08 5.17
N PHE A 8 12.84 2.80 5.32
CA PHE A 8 12.77 4.05 6.05
C PHE A 8 11.66 3.99 7.09
N ASN A 9 11.91 4.57 8.26
CA ASN A 9 10.84 4.95 9.18
C ASN A 9 10.42 6.37 8.79
N VAL A 10 9.13 6.53 8.53
CA VAL A 10 8.51 7.79 8.12
C VAL A 10 7.47 8.20 9.16
N SER A 11 7.04 9.45 9.12
CA SER A 11 6.16 10.06 10.10
C SER A 11 4.77 10.40 9.53
N ALA A 12 3.76 10.34 10.38
CA ALA A 12 2.43 10.86 10.06
C ALA A 12 2.44 12.41 10.07
N PRO A 13 1.53 13.08 9.33
CA PRO A 13 0.47 12.49 8.50
C PRO A 13 0.99 11.99 7.15
N LEU A 14 0.37 10.91 6.66
CA LEU A 14 0.61 10.36 5.33
C LEU A 14 -0.72 10.27 4.57
N VAL A 15 -0.71 10.68 3.30
CA VAL A 15 -1.81 10.40 2.36
C VAL A 15 -1.44 9.14 1.59
N CYS A 16 -2.29 8.12 1.66
CA CYS A 16 -2.01 6.81 1.07
C CYS A 16 -3.03 6.42 0.01
N ALA A 17 -2.56 5.72 -1.02
CA ALA A 17 -3.39 5.07 -2.03
C ALA A 17 -3.18 3.56 -1.92
N SER A 18 -4.25 2.84 -1.60
CA SER A 18 -4.25 1.39 -1.41
C SER A 18 -5.07 0.70 -2.50
N VAL A 19 -4.53 -0.41 -3.03
CA VAL A 19 -5.27 -1.38 -3.83
C VAL A 19 -5.25 -2.71 -3.09
N LEU A 20 -6.44 -3.24 -2.81
CA LEU A 20 -6.64 -4.43 -1.99
C LEU A 20 -7.55 -5.42 -2.73
N HIS A 21 -7.16 -6.69 -2.72
CA HIS A 21 -7.96 -7.80 -3.24
C HIS A 21 -8.22 -8.77 -2.09
N SER A 22 -9.47 -9.20 -1.90
CA SER A 22 -9.81 -10.21 -0.88
C SER A 22 -9.37 -11.62 -1.28
N TYR A 23 -9.19 -11.85 -2.59
CA TYR A 23 -8.89 -13.15 -3.17
C TYR A 23 -8.24 -12.97 -4.56
N ASP A 24 -7.35 -13.88 -4.93
CA ASP A 24 -6.82 -14.01 -6.29
C ASP A 24 -7.44 -15.23 -7.00
N PRO A 25 -8.23 -15.04 -8.07
CA PRO A 25 -8.82 -16.13 -8.84
C PRO A 25 -7.84 -16.88 -9.78
N GLY A 26 -6.54 -16.61 -9.68
CA GLY A 26 -5.50 -17.26 -10.49
C GLY A 26 -4.83 -16.36 -11.52
N TYR A 27 -4.90 -15.03 -11.33
CA TYR A 27 -4.30 -14.02 -12.22
C TYR A 27 -3.00 -13.41 -11.68
N LYS A 28 -2.40 -14.07 -10.66
CA LYS A 28 -1.18 -13.62 -9.97
C LYS A 28 -1.31 -12.18 -9.48
N LEU A 29 -2.45 -11.87 -8.85
CA LEU A 29 -2.76 -10.53 -8.36
C LEU A 29 -1.84 -10.16 -7.19
N ARG A 30 -1.43 -8.89 -7.14
CA ARG A 30 -0.83 -8.33 -5.93
C ARG A 30 -1.96 -8.04 -4.93
N VAL A 31 -2.07 -8.92 -3.93
CA VAL A 31 -3.20 -8.92 -2.98
C VAL A 31 -3.32 -7.60 -2.21
N GLN A 32 -2.19 -7.02 -1.80
CA GLN A 32 -2.12 -5.74 -1.10
C GLN A 32 -0.97 -4.91 -1.65
N HIS A 33 -1.27 -3.66 -2.00
CA HIS A 33 -0.28 -2.70 -2.47
C HIS A 33 -0.70 -1.29 -2.06
N THR A 34 0.07 -0.70 -1.15
CA THR A 34 -0.19 0.65 -0.64
C THR A 34 1.06 1.50 -0.78
N HIS A 35 0.92 2.66 -1.41
CA HIS A 35 1.96 3.69 -1.44
C HIS A 35 1.44 4.95 -0.75
N CYS A 36 2.33 5.67 -0.09
CA CYS A 36 2.02 6.89 0.65
C CYS A 36 2.93 8.05 0.23
N TYR A 37 2.48 9.28 0.48
CA TYR A 37 3.22 10.52 0.32
C TYR A 37 2.78 11.55 1.38
N SER A 38 3.58 12.58 1.58
CA SER A 38 3.28 13.69 2.49
C SER A 38 3.70 15.05 1.90
N ASP A 39 3.41 16.12 2.64
CA ASP A 39 3.91 17.48 2.40
C ASP A 39 5.25 17.77 3.12
N HIS A 40 5.82 16.74 3.79
CA HIS A 40 7.05 16.81 4.57
C HIS A 40 8.12 15.82 4.07
N ASP A 41 8.06 15.51 2.79
CA ASP A 41 9.03 14.71 2.01
C ASP A 41 9.11 13.21 2.38
N ASP A 42 8.21 12.70 3.21
CA ASP A 42 8.04 11.28 3.46
C ASP A 42 7.15 10.64 2.40
N ALA A 43 7.66 9.60 1.74
CA ALA A 43 6.90 8.84 0.74
C ALA A 43 7.47 7.43 0.54
N GLY A 44 6.67 6.54 -0.05
CA GLY A 44 7.16 5.23 -0.48
C GLY A 44 6.12 4.12 -0.43
N HIS A 45 6.62 2.88 -0.44
CA HIS A 45 5.81 1.67 -0.28
C HIS A 45 5.56 1.43 1.21
N PHE A 46 4.28 1.40 1.60
CA PHE A 46 3.90 1.08 2.97
C PHE A 46 4.18 -0.39 3.27
N TYR A 47 4.81 -0.65 4.42
CA TYR A 47 5.12 -2.00 4.88
C TYR A 47 4.33 -2.34 6.14
N ASN A 48 4.58 -1.61 7.23
CA ASN A 48 3.84 -1.66 8.48
C ASN A 48 4.13 -0.42 9.33
N ASP A 49 3.32 -0.22 10.36
CA ASP A 49 3.53 0.84 11.34
C ASP A 49 4.54 0.41 12.41
N THR A 50 5.41 1.34 12.76
CA THR A 50 6.39 1.15 13.84
C THR A 50 5.86 1.56 15.21
N THR A 51 4.67 2.18 15.27
CA THR A 51 4.00 2.63 16.50
C THR A 51 2.54 2.15 16.56
N PRO A 52 2.28 0.83 16.57
CA PRO A 52 0.93 0.26 16.39
C PRO A 52 -0.05 0.65 17.50
N GLU A 53 0.43 0.91 18.72
CA GLU A 53 -0.42 1.28 19.86
C GLU A 53 -1.08 2.66 19.72
N THR A 54 -0.56 3.50 18.84
CA THR A 54 -1.01 4.89 18.65
C THR A 54 -1.29 5.21 17.17
N ALA A 55 -1.25 4.21 16.29
CA ALA A 55 -1.52 4.42 14.88
C ALA A 55 -3.01 4.68 14.65
N GLU A 56 -3.33 5.72 13.86
CA GLU A 56 -4.69 6.10 13.50
C GLU A 56 -4.83 6.13 11.98
N TYR A 57 -5.97 5.67 11.46
CA TYR A 57 -6.27 5.70 10.03
C TYR A 57 -7.67 6.22 9.78
N GLU A 58 -7.79 7.08 8.80
CA GLU A 58 -9.05 7.43 8.17
C GLU A 58 -8.96 7.05 6.69
N GLY A 59 -9.95 6.30 6.20
CA GLY A 59 -9.92 5.75 4.85
C GLY A 59 -11.28 5.77 4.18
N TRP A 60 -11.29 6.21 2.92
CA TRP A 60 -12.46 6.16 2.04
C TRP A 60 -12.18 5.17 0.92
N PHE A 61 -12.99 4.11 0.86
CA PHE A 61 -12.83 3.03 -0.10
C PHE A 61 -14.13 2.76 -0.85
N THR A 62 -14.01 2.23 -2.06
CA THR A 62 -15.13 1.69 -2.83
C THR A 62 -14.74 0.36 -3.45
N ALA A 63 -15.72 -0.50 -3.69
CA ALA A 63 -15.49 -1.76 -4.39
C ALA A 63 -15.30 -1.50 -5.89
N ALA A 64 -14.32 -2.17 -6.51
CA ALA A 64 -14.15 -2.17 -7.95
C ALA A 64 -15.15 -3.14 -8.61
N GLU A 65 -15.79 -2.72 -9.69
CA GLU A 65 -16.71 -3.58 -10.46
C GLU A 65 -15.96 -4.60 -11.34
N LYS A 66 -14.78 -4.23 -11.83
CA LYS A 66 -13.99 -5.01 -12.79
C LYS A 66 -12.51 -4.94 -12.47
N ILE A 67 -11.80 -5.99 -12.85
CA ILE A 67 -10.33 -6.08 -12.79
C ILE A 67 -9.82 -6.29 -14.21
N TYR A 68 -8.84 -5.51 -14.62
CA TYR A 68 -8.14 -5.67 -15.88
C TYR A 68 -6.71 -6.12 -15.61
N ARG A 69 -6.39 -7.36 -15.99
CA ARG A 69 -5.02 -7.89 -15.95
C ARG A 69 -4.35 -7.61 -17.29
N ILE A 70 -3.35 -6.73 -17.28
CA ILE A 70 -2.59 -6.32 -18.47
C ILE A 70 -1.17 -6.87 -18.33
N ASP A 71 -0.62 -7.42 -19.41
CA ASP A 71 0.78 -7.90 -19.49
C ASP A 71 1.16 -8.84 -18.33
N GLU A 72 0.47 -9.98 -18.25
CA GLU A 72 0.78 -11.01 -17.25
C GLU A 72 2.05 -11.77 -17.63
N ILE A 73 3.03 -11.75 -16.72
CA ILE A 73 4.29 -12.50 -16.79
C ILE A 73 4.15 -13.77 -15.95
#